data_AF-A0A524DHI4-F1
#
_entry.id   AF-A0A524DHI4-F1
#
_cell.length_a   1.000
_cell.length_b   1.000
_cell.length_c   1.000
_cell.angle_alpha   90.00
_cell.angle_beta   90.00
_cell.angle_gamma   90.00
#
_symmetry.space_group_name_H-M   'P 1'
#
loop_
_entity.id
_entity.type
_entity.pdbx_description
1 polymer ?
#
loop_
_entity_poly.entity_id
_entity_poly.type
_entity_poly.pdbx_seq_one_letter_code
_entity_poly.pdbx_strand_id
1 'polypeptide(L)'
;MNKKQFLILFLIFFAVASFFGFYIQDSINVFFTWILVGTWIIFSVIFIRKIREKQEFNSPHNTPFFLFGPLAIGFFYSFWSYFTGFLGWNLLENYGMLLHLSPWTLFFGLPYLLYGLYIIRSCFKKFNVVYLIKNRSVGARNFGTFYIIMILFGLLFYLLFNNSIMNFFSIIVVPINQYSISYSLTLWIIGVTSIYFIIRHSILGRRRSIPEITSDYIVRRRNRIESISNPTTRTTRSSQSISSSRPRPRRQPTRSSRTTTRRKPKASKPSSSAAKRKAAVRSATFEKLKPKAGILSLEDFKCIFCFKLPSSPSDDGRGIILCPKCRHPAHADEFKEWLQSSKLCSRCDAPIPLQFRQNPKIIPINQYVKIIEEFKRRK
;
A
#
# COMPACT_ATOMS: atom_id res chain seq x y z
N MET A 1 -12.20 -1.35 9.86
CA MET A 1 -13.27 -1.33 10.85
C MET A 1 -12.82 -0.43 11.99
N ASN A 2 -13.68 0.47 12.49
CA ASN A 2 -13.30 1.32 13.62
C ASN A 2 -13.37 0.53 14.93
N LYS A 3 -12.61 0.94 15.96
CA LYS A 3 -12.54 0.23 17.26
C LYS A 3 -13.93 -0.03 17.87
N LYS A 4 -14.85 0.94 17.75
CA LYS A 4 -16.24 0.80 18.21
C LYS A 4 -17.00 -0.31 17.49
N GLN A 5 -16.90 -0.39 16.16
CA GLN A 5 -17.56 -1.44 15.36
C GLN A 5 -17.01 -2.83 15.70
N PHE A 6 -15.69 -2.94 15.90
CA PHE A 6 -15.07 -4.18 16.36
C PHE A 6 -15.65 -4.64 17.70
N LEU A 7 -15.70 -3.72 18.68
CA LEU A 7 -16.21 -4.02 20.02
C LEU A 7 -17.68 -4.45 19.98
N ILE A 8 -18.51 -3.75 19.22
CA ILE A 8 -19.94 -4.09 19.07
C ILE A 8 -20.10 -5.49 18.48
N LEU A 9 -19.42 -5.80 17.37
CA LEU A 9 -19.50 -7.13 16.77
C LEU A 9 -19.00 -8.22 17.73
N PHE A 10 -17.89 -7.97 18.42
CA PHE A 10 -17.36 -8.91 19.41
C PHE A 10 -18.37 -9.19 20.53
N LEU A 11 -19.01 -8.15 21.09
CA LEU A 11 -20.02 -8.30 22.13
C LEU A 11 -21.25 -9.07 21.65
N ILE A 12 -21.69 -8.86 20.39
CA ILE A 12 -22.79 -9.62 19.79
C ILE A 12 -22.44 -11.10 19.72
N PHE A 13 -21.28 -11.44 19.16
CA PHE A 13 -20.86 -12.85 19.06
C PHE A 13 -20.59 -13.48 20.43
N PHE A 14 -20.12 -12.70 21.40
CA PHE A 14 -19.97 -13.15 22.78
C PHE A 14 -21.32 -13.48 23.42
N ALA A 15 -22.32 -12.62 23.27
CA ALA A 15 -23.67 -12.87 23.78
C ALA A 15 -24.30 -14.10 23.12
N VAL A 16 -24.18 -14.24 21.79
CA VAL A 16 -24.63 -15.43 21.04
C VAL A 16 -23.91 -16.69 21.53
N ALA A 17 -22.59 -16.63 21.68
CA ALA A 17 -21.80 -17.74 22.18
C ALA A 17 -22.20 -18.14 23.59
N SER A 18 -22.39 -17.19 24.52
CA SER A 18 -22.85 -17.46 25.88
C SER A 18 -24.23 -18.11 25.90
N PHE A 19 -25.17 -17.61 25.08
CA PHE A 19 -26.52 -18.15 25.00
C PHE A 19 -26.52 -19.57 24.43
N PHE A 20 -25.98 -19.79 23.24
CA PHE A 20 -25.99 -21.12 22.63
C PHE A 20 -25.07 -22.11 23.35
N GLY A 21 -23.90 -21.65 23.79
CA GLY A 21 -22.90 -22.45 24.45
C GLY A 21 -23.33 -22.91 25.83
N PHE A 22 -23.69 -21.99 26.72
CA PHE A 22 -23.98 -22.34 28.13
C PHE A 22 -25.47 -22.58 28.40
N TYR A 23 -26.38 -21.86 27.73
CA TYR A 23 -27.81 -21.97 28.04
C TYR A 23 -28.53 -23.06 27.23
N ILE A 24 -28.21 -23.21 25.95
CA ILE A 24 -28.90 -24.19 25.08
C ILE A 24 -28.23 -25.57 25.09
N GLN A 25 -26.91 -25.62 24.92
CA GLN A 25 -26.18 -26.88 24.70
C GLN A 25 -25.25 -27.28 25.84
N ASP A 26 -25.10 -26.44 26.87
CA ASP A 26 -24.16 -26.61 27.99
C ASP A 26 -22.78 -27.16 27.58
N SER A 27 -22.21 -26.57 26.52
CA SER A 27 -20.99 -27.02 25.88
C SER A 27 -20.03 -25.87 25.62
N ILE A 28 -18.86 -25.96 26.25
CA ILE A 28 -17.76 -25.01 26.06
C ILE A 28 -17.25 -25.00 24.61
N ASN A 29 -17.33 -26.12 23.91
CA ASN A 29 -16.96 -26.24 22.50
C ASN A 29 -17.88 -25.41 21.61
N VAL A 30 -19.18 -25.46 21.89
CA VAL A 30 -20.20 -24.69 21.17
C VAL A 30 -20.03 -23.20 21.45
N PHE A 31 -19.74 -22.83 22.71
CA PHE A 31 -19.37 -21.46 23.07
C PHE A 31 -18.20 -20.95 22.21
N PHE A 32 -17.05 -21.63 22.24
CA PHE A 32 -15.88 -21.20 21.49
C PHE A 32 -16.11 -21.21 19.98
N THR A 33 -16.88 -22.16 19.48
CA THR A 33 -17.27 -22.23 18.07
C THR A 33 -17.93 -20.94 17.59
N TRP A 34 -18.89 -20.40 18.35
CA TRP A 34 -19.55 -19.14 18.01
C TRP A 34 -18.62 -17.92 18.12
N ILE A 35 -17.74 -17.88 19.13
CA ILE A 35 -16.69 -16.85 19.24
C ILE A 35 -15.78 -16.86 18.01
N LEU A 36 -15.42 -18.06 17.53
CA LEU A 36 -14.57 -18.20 16.35
C LEU A 36 -15.31 -17.79 15.09
N VAL A 37 -16.57 -18.16 14.88
CA VAL A 37 -17.37 -17.64 13.75
C VAL A 37 -17.34 -16.10 13.74
N GLY A 38 -17.53 -15.45 14.90
CA GLY A 38 -17.42 -14.00 15.01
C GLY A 38 -16.05 -13.46 14.65
N THR A 39 -14.99 -14.11 15.15
CA THR A 39 -13.59 -13.75 14.86
C THR A 39 -13.28 -13.89 13.36
N TRP A 40 -13.77 -14.94 12.71
CA TRP A 40 -13.64 -15.17 11.28
C TRP A 40 -14.32 -14.06 10.45
N ILE A 41 -15.54 -13.67 10.82
CA ILE A 41 -16.26 -12.58 10.14
C ILE A 41 -15.48 -11.27 10.26
N ILE A 42 -15.04 -10.94 11.48
CA ILE A 42 -14.24 -9.76 11.75
C ILE A 42 -12.96 -9.75 10.92
N PHE A 43 -12.22 -10.87 10.91
CA PHE A 43 -11.01 -11.02 10.13
C PHE A 43 -11.29 -10.87 8.63
N SER A 44 -12.32 -11.52 8.10
CA SER A 44 -12.76 -11.41 6.70
C SER A 44 -13.04 -9.97 6.28
N VAL A 45 -13.79 -9.22 7.09
CA VAL A 45 -14.10 -7.81 6.82
C VAL A 45 -12.83 -6.96 6.81
N ILE A 46 -11.95 -7.14 7.79
CA ILE A 46 -10.65 -6.44 7.86
C ILE A 46 -9.80 -6.80 6.63
N PHE A 47 -9.77 -8.08 6.27
CA PHE A 47 -9.01 -8.61 5.16
C PHE A 47 -9.45 -7.99 3.82
N ILE A 48 -10.75 -8.04 3.51
CA ILE A 48 -11.33 -7.45 2.29
C ILE A 48 -11.08 -5.94 2.24
N ARG A 49 -11.28 -5.23 3.37
CA ARG A 49 -11.03 -3.79 3.43
C ARG A 49 -9.56 -3.46 3.15
N LYS A 50 -8.63 -4.20 3.74
CA LYS A 50 -7.20 -4.00 3.48
C LYS A 50 -6.82 -4.33 2.03
N ILE A 51 -7.47 -5.30 1.38
CA ILE A 51 -7.25 -5.57 -0.05
C ILE A 51 -7.60 -4.31 -0.85
N ARG A 52 -8.79 -3.73 -0.60
CA ARG A 52 -9.24 -2.51 -1.29
C ARG A 52 -8.30 -1.33 -1.04
N GLU A 53 -7.95 -1.05 0.22
CA GLU A 53 -7.00 0.02 0.57
C GLU A 53 -5.62 -0.17 -0.08
N LYS A 54 -5.18 -1.41 -0.29
CA LYS A 54 -3.85 -1.71 -0.81
C LYS A 54 -3.80 -1.88 -2.33
N GLN A 55 -4.93 -2.06 -3.00
CA GLN A 55 -5.01 -2.04 -4.47
C GLN A 55 -4.52 -0.71 -5.05
N GLU A 56 -4.65 0.39 -4.29
CA GLU A 56 -4.12 1.72 -4.64
C GLU A 56 -2.59 1.75 -4.81
N PHE A 57 -1.86 0.79 -4.22
CA PHE A 57 -0.40 0.75 -4.21
C PHE A 57 0.20 -0.29 -5.18
N ASN A 58 -0.57 -0.80 -6.15
CA ASN A 58 -0.16 -1.78 -7.19
C ASN A 58 0.41 -3.13 -6.68
N SER A 59 0.50 -3.35 -5.37
CA SER A 59 1.01 -4.59 -4.80
C SER A 59 0.43 -4.88 -3.40
N PRO A 60 -0.88 -5.14 -3.29
CA PRO A 60 -1.49 -5.41 -1.99
C PRO A 60 -0.95 -6.68 -1.33
N HIS A 61 -0.72 -7.70 -2.14
CA HIS A 61 -0.55 -9.09 -1.69
C HIS A 61 0.82 -9.43 -1.11
N ASN A 62 1.85 -8.60 -1.30
CA ASN A 62 3.22 -8.90 -0.88
C ASN A 62 3.61 -8.22 0.46
N THR A 63 2.63 -7.94 1.31
CA THR A 63 2.83 -7.37 2.64
C THR A 63 2.58 -8.41 3.75
N PRO A 64 3.17 -8.25 4.95
CA PRO A 64 3.17 -9.30 5.99
C PRO A 64 1.78 -9.74 6.39
N PHE A 65 0.83 -8.81 6.42
CA PHE A 65 -0.56 -9.11 6.74
C PHE A 65 -1.17 -10.14 5.77
N PHE A 66 -0.94 -10.01 4.47
CA PHE A 66 -1.46 -10.94 3.47
C PHE A 66 -0.63 -12.21 3.33
N LEU A 67 0.64 -12.15 3.72
CA LEU A 67 1.51 -13.31 3.75
C LEU A 67 1.16 -14.21 4.94
N PHE A 68 1.23 -13.70 6.16
CA PHE A 68 1.10 -14.54 7.36
C PHE A 68 -0.35 -14.67 7.86
N GLY A 69 -1.17 -13.63 7.71
CA GLY A 69 -2.52 -13.59 8.27
C GLY A 69 -3.43 -14.72 7.76
N PRO A 70 -3.68 -14.82 6.45
CA PRO A 70 -4.51 -15.87 5.87
C PRO A 70 -4.03 -17.27 6.24
N LEU A 71 -2.72 -17.51 6.22
CA LEU A 71 -2.19 -18.82 6.53
C LEU A 71 -2.41 -19.20 8.00
N ALA A 72 -2.17 -18.26 8.92
CA ALA A 72 -2.41 -18.48 10.34
C ALA A 72 -3.90 -18.78 10.61
N ILE A 73 -4.81 -18.01 9.99
CA ILE A 73 -6.25 -18.27 10.08
C ILE A 73 -6.60 -19.62 9.45
N GLY A 74 -6.09 -19.93 8.26
CA GLY A 74 -6.33 -21.20 7.57
C GLY A 74 -5.96 -22.41 8.44
N PHE A 75 -4.75 -22.44 8.98
CA PHE A 75 -4.30 -23.50 9.88
C PHE A 75 -5.11 -23.56 11.16
N PHE A 76 -5.37 -22.41 11.78
CA PHE A 76 -6.12 -22.35 13.03
C PHE A 76 -7.53 -22.94 12.87
N TYR A 77 -8.27 -22.58 11.81
CA TYR A 77 -9.62 -23.12 11.58
C TYR A 77 -9.60 -24.58 11.14
N SER A 78 -8.60 -25.03 10.38
CA SER A 78 -8.42 -26.46 10.10
C SER A 78 -8.16 -27.27 11.36
N PHE A 79 -7.34 -26.75 12.29
CA PHE A 79 -7.08 -27.38 13.58
C PHE A 79 -8.32 -27.39 14.47
N TRP A 80 -9.04 -26.27 14.57
CA TRP A 80 -10.24 -26.16 15.39
C TRP A 80 -11.38 -27.08 14.93
N SER A 81 -11.34 -27.57 13.70
CA SER A 81 -12.37 -28.43 13.15
C SER A 81 -12.61 -29.74 13.91
N TYR A 82 -11.66 -30.17 14.75
CA TYR A 82 -11.78 -31.35 15.62
C TYR A 82 -12.52 -31.04 16.94
N PHE A 83 -12.58 -29.77 17.33
CA PHE A 83 -13.15 -29.32 18.61
C PHE A 83 -14.47 -28.58 18.44
N THR A 84 -14.82 -28.21 17.20
CA THR A 84 -16.04 -27.44 16.95
C THR A 84 -17.30 -28.27 17.17
N GLY A 85 -18.29 -27.67 17.84
CA GLY A 85 -19.63 -28.23 17.98
C GLY A 85 -20.55 -27.96 16.78
N PHE A 86 -20.07 -27.24 15.76
CA PHE A 86 -20.84 -26.84 14.58
C PHE A 86 -20.06 -27.15 13.31
N LEU A 87 -20.68 -27.81 12.33
CA LEU A 87 -20.02 -28.17 11.06
C LEU A 87 -18.74 -29.02 11.23
N GLY A 88 -18.57 -29.68 12.38
CA GLY A 88 -17.40 -30.49 12.69
C GLY A 88 -17.47 -31.92 12.16
N TRP A 89 -18.64 -32.38 11.69
CA TRP A 89 -18.83 -33.76 11.24
C TRP A 89 -17.93 -34.12 10.05
N ASN A 90 -17.52 -35.39 9.99
CA ASN A 90 -16.66 -35.88 8.91
C ASN A 90 -17.51 -36.24 7.68
N LEU A 91 -17.35 -35.50 6.58
CA LEU A 91 -18.03 -35.79 5.31
C LEU A 91 -17.60 -37.13 4.69
N LEU A 92 -16.48 -37.71 5.15
CA LEU A 92 -15.93 -38.95 4.63
C LEU A 92 -16.16 -40.16 5.54
N GLU A 93 -16.97 -40.02 6.60
CA GLU A 93 -17.20 -41.07 7.59
C GLU A 93 -17.67 -42.39 6.96
N ASN A 94 -18.61 -42.32 6.02
CA ASN A 94 -19.20 -43.51 5.37
C ASN A 94 -18.24 -44.28 4.46
N TYR A 95 -17.06 -43.74 4.15
CA TYR A 95 -16.10 -44.38 3.25
C TYR A 95 -15.03 -45.19 3.98
N GLY A 96 -15.07 -45.27 5.32
CA GLY A 96 -14.09 -46.02 6.12
C GLY A 96 -12.65 -45.52 5.98
N MET A 97 -12.44 -44.32 5.43
CA MET A 97 -11.11 -43.75 5.24
C MET A 97 -10.62 -43.11 6.53
N LEU A 98 -9.32 -43.24 6.81
CA LEU A 98 -8.61 -42.54 7.90
C LEU A 98 -8.41 -41.03 7.63
N LEU A 99 -9.32 -40.42 6.87
CA LEU A 99 -9.28 -39.05 6.42
C LEU A 99 -10.43 -38.24 7.01
N HIS A 100 -10.11 -37.03 7.48
CA HIS A 100 -11.05 -36.08 8.02
C HIS A 100 -11.29 -34.94 7.02
N LEU A 101 -12.55 -34.74 6.63
CA LEU A 101 -12.97 -33.59 5.86
C LEU A 101 -14.25 -33.02 6.47
N SER A 102 -14.15 -31.89 7.15
CA SER A 102 -15.30 -31.22 7.77
C SER A 102 -15.76 -30.00 6.98
N PRO A 103 -17.07 -29.70 6.93
CA PRO A 103 -17.55 -28.47 6.34
C PRO A 103 -16.97 -27.23 7.03
N TRP A 104 -16.70 -27.29 8.33
CA TRP A 104 -16.00 -26.23 9.06
C TRP A 104 -14.67 -25.85 8.39
N THR A 105 -13.85 -26.86 8.08
CA THR A 105 -12.57 -26.61 7.41
C THR A 105 -12.78 -26.03 6.01
N LEU A 106 -13.78 -26.52 5.28
CA LEU A 106 -14.10 -26.05 3.92
C LEU A 106 -14.56 -24.58 3.88
N PHE A 107 -15.39 -24.16 4.82
CA PHE A 107 -15.89 -22.79 4.86
C PHE A 107 -14.90 -21.81 5.48
N PHE A 108 -14.28 -22.19 6.60
CA PHE A 108 -13.53 -21.23 7.40
C PHE A 108 -12.02 -21.29 7.17
N GLY A 109 -11.45 -22.49 6.93
CA GLY A 109 -10.01 -22.67 6.74
C GLY A 109 -9.58 -22.58 5.28
N LEU A 110 -10.23 -23.34 4.41
CA LEU A 110 -9.82 -23.55 3.02
C LEU A 110 -9.67 -22.26 2.21
N PRO A 111 -10.58 -21.25 2.28
CA PRO A 111 -10.42 -20.02 1.48
C PRO A 111 -9.09 -19.32 1.74
N TYR A 112 -8.60 -19.33 2.98
CA TYR A 112 -7.34 -18.69 3.32
C TYR A 112 -6.11 -19.55 3.04
N LEU A 113 -6.24 -20.88 3.14
CA LEU A 113 -5.19 -21.80 2.71
C LEU A 113 -4.97 -21.69 1.19
N LEU A 114 -6.05 -21.64 0.41
CA LEU A 114 -6.00 -21.40 -1.03
C LEU A 114 -5.39 -20.03 -1.34
N TYR A 115 -5.74 -19.00 -0.57
CA TYR A 115 -5.11 -17.70 -0.69
C TYR A 115 -3.60 -17.77 -0.39
N GLY A 116 -3.17 -18.52 0.63
CA GLY A 116 -1.75 -18.80 0.90
C GLY A 116 -1.03 -19.44 -0.29
N LEU A 117 -1.64 -20.46 -0.90
CA LEU A 117 -1.10 -21.08 -2.12
C LEU A 117 -1.02 -20.10 -3.30
N TYR A 118 -2.03 -19.23 -3.47
CA TYR A 118 -2.01 -18.16 -4.46
C TYR A 118 -0.84 -17.19 -4.24
N ILE A 119 -0.56 -16.82 -3.00
CA ILE A 119 0.58 -15.98 -2.62
C ILE A 119 1.90 -16.66 -2.98
N ILE A 120 2.07 -17.95 -2.61
CA ILE A 120 3.26 -18.73 -2.95
C ILE A 120 3.49 -18.74 -4.46
N ARG A 121 2.46 -19.10 -5.24
CA ARG A 121 2.52 -19.08 -6.70
C ARG A 121 2.90 -17.69 -7.21
N SER A 122 2.37 -16.64 -6.61
CA SER A 122 2.67 -15.25 -6.97
C SER A 122 4.11 -14.86 -6.62
N CYS A 123 4.69 -15.36 -5.54
CA CYS A 123 6.10 -15.17 -5.20
C CYS A 123 7.05 -15.73 -6.28
N PHE A 124 6.71 -16.86 -6.89
CA PHE A 124 7.51 -17.43 -7.99
C PHE A 124 7.17 -16.83 -9.37
N LYS A 125 5.90 -16.45 -9.60
CA LYS A 125 5.42 -16.07 -10.94
C LYS A 125 5.17 -14.58 -11.17
N LYS A 126 5.00 -13.76 -10.14
CA LYS A 126 4.58 -12.36 -10.29
C LYS A 126 5.47 -11.39 -9.53
N PHE A 127 5.83 -11.71 -8.30
CA PHE A 127 6.59 -10.81 -7.45
C PHE A 127 8.09 -10.95 -7.70
N ASN A 128 8.78 -9.83 -7.72
CA ASN A 128 10.25 -9.79 -7.66
C ASN A 128 10.70 -9.69 -6.20
N VAL A 129 9.97 -8.94 -5.39
CA VAL A 129 10.29 -8.60 -4.02
C VAL A 129 9.04 -8.67 -3.14
N VAL A 130 9.24 -9.11 -1.90
CA VAL A 130 8.24 -9.16 -0.84
C VAL A 130 8.64 -8.22 0.28
N TYR A 131 7.70 -7.39 0.76
CA TYR A 131 7.95 -6.42 1.82
C TYR A 131 7.61 -7.02 3.18
N LEU A 132 8.62 -7.19 4.04
CA LEU A 132 8.44 -7.76 5.38
C LEU A 132 8.18 -6.68 6.43
N ILE A 133 8.90 -5.58 6.37
CA ILE A 133 8.77 -4.43 7.26
C ILE A 133 8.94 -3.19 6.38
N LYS A 134 8.38 -2.03 6.75
CA LYS A 134 8.33 -0.80 5.92
C LYS A 134 9.58 -0.56 5.04
N ASN A 135 10.77 -0.81 5.57
CA ASN A 135 12.04 -0.57 4.86
C ASN A 135 12.82 -1.86 4.52
N ARG A 136 12.30 -3.04 4.86
CA ARG A 136 12.97 -4.33 4.60
C ARG A 136 12.19 -5.14 3.59
N SER A 137 12.92 -5.56 2.57
CA SER A 137 12.37 -6.32 1.45
C SER A 137 13.26 -7.53 1.17
N VAL A 138 12.64 -8.64 0.78
CA VAL A 138 13.33 -9.91 0.50
C VAL A 138 12.97 -10.35 -0.91
N GLY A 139 13.93 -10.97 -1.61
CA GLY A 139 13.68 -11.55 -2.92
C GLY A 139 12.51 -12.54 -2.87
N ALA A 140 11.52 -12.36 -3.75
CA ALA A 140 10.25 -13.07 -3.66
C ALA A 140 10.41 -14.59 -3.76
N ARG A 141 11.37 -15.08 -4.56
CA ARG A 141 11.65 -16.51 -4.66
C ARG A 141 12.19 -17.10 -3.35
N ASN A 142 13.13 -16.42 -2.70
CA ASN A 142 13.69 -16.87 -1.42
C ASN A 142 12.61 -16.86 -0.34
N PHE A 143 11.81 -15.80 -0.32
CA PHE A 143 10.66 -15.71 0.57
C PHE A 143 9.64 -16.82 0.28
N GLY A 144 9.31 -17.10 -0.98
CA GLY A 144 8.40 -18.16 -1.38
C GLY A 144 8.86 -19.55 -0.92
N THR A 145 10.15 -19.87 -1.10
CA THR A 145 10.73 -21.12 -0.59
C THR A 145 10.65 -21.20 0.94
N PHE A 146 11.09 -20.15 1.65
CA PHE A 146 10.99 -20.07 3.11
C PHE A 146 9.56 -20.26 3.60
N TYR A 147 8.61 -19.60 2.93
CA TYR A 147 7.20 -19.66 3.27
C TYR A 147 6.60 -21.05 3.05
N ILE A 148 7.02 -21.78 2.01
CA ILE A 148 6.62 -23.18 1.85
C ILE A 148 7.22 -24.05 2.98
N ILE A 149 8.50 -23.87 3.31
CA ILE A 149 9.12 -24.61 4.43
C ILE A 149 8.35 -24.36 5.73
N MET A 150 7.94 -23.13 5.98
CA MET A 150 7.12 -22.77 7.13
C MET A 150 5.74 -23.46 7.12
N ILE A 151 5.09 -23.61 5.96
CA ILE A 151 3.85 -24.39 5.81
C ILE A 151 4.08 -25.87 6.13
N LEU A 152 5.14 -26.46 5.57
CA LEU A 152 5.47 -27.87 5.82
C LEU A 152 5.81 -28.12 7.29
N PHE A 153 6.53 -27.19 7.92
CA PHE A 153 6.80 -27.23 9.35
C PHE A 153 5.50 -27.11 10.17
N GLY A 154 4.59 -26.21 9.80
CA GLY A 154 3.28 -26.09 10.43
C GLY A 154 2.43 -27.36 10.29
N LEU A 155 2.48 -28.02 9.14
CA LEU A 155 1.82 -29.31 8.90
C LEU A 155 2.45 -30.43 9.73
N LEU A 156 3.77 -30.50 9.81
CA LEU A 156 4.48 -31.47 10.65
C LEU A 156 4.15 -31.25 12.12
N PHE A 157 4.21 -29.99 12.58
CA PHE A 157 3.81 -29.62 13.93
C PHE A 157 2.37 -30.03 14.19
N TYR A 158 1.44 -29.76 13.27
CA TYR A 158 0.06 -30.19 13.37
C TYR A 158 -0.07 -31.72 13.50
N LEU A 159 0.67 -32.51 12.72
CA LEU A 159 0.63 -33.98 12.81
C LEU A 159 1.13 -34.49 14.16
N LEU A 160 2.26 -33.97 14.63
CA LEU A 160 2.83 -34.31 15.93
C LEU A 160 1.89 -33.87 17.06
N PHE A 161 1.40 -32.64 16.98
CA PHE A 161 0.49 -32.05 17.92
C PHE A 161 -0.81 -32.85 17.98
N ASN A 162 -1.45 -33.17 16.85
CA ASN A 162 -2.69 -33.97 16.84
C ASN A 162 -2.49 -35.32 17.51
N ASN A 163 -1.35 -35.97 17.31
CA ASN A 163 -1.03 -37.24 17.97
C ASN A 163 -0.82 -37.09 19.49
N SER A 164 -0.12 -36.04 19.94
CA SER A 164 0.16 -35.82 21.36
C SER A 164 -1.03 -35.23 22.14
N ILE A 165 -1.75 -34.28 21.53
CA ILE A 165 -2.79 -33.47 22.15
C ILE A 165 -4.12 -34.18 22.20
N MET A 166 -4.50 -34.97 21.19
CA MET A 166 -5.76 -35.73 21.28
C MET A 166 -5.75 -36.65 22.50
N ASN A 167 -4.58 -37.15 22.90
CA ASN A 167 -4.41 -37.91 24.13
C ASN A 167 -4.59 -37.04 25.39
N PHE A 168 -4.03 -35.83 25.42
CA PHE A 168 -4.09 -34.93 26.58
C PHE A 168 -5.42 -34.18 26.74
N PHE A 169 -5.96 -33.61 25.66
CA PHE A 169 -7.16 -32.78 25.68
C PHE A 169 -8.44 -33.57 25.90
N SER A 170 -8.43 -34.90 25.67
CA SER A 170 -9.54 -35.78 26.06
C SER A 170 -9.99 -35.60 27.52
N ILE A 171 -9.10 -35.10 28.39
CA ILE A 171 -9.35 -34.84 29.81
C ILE A 171 -10.08 -33.49 30.05
N ILE A 172 -9.80 -32.46 29.25
CA ILE A 172 -10.26 -31.08 29.49
C ILE A 172 -11.42 -30.68 28.57
N VAL A 173 -11.37 -31.16 27.32
CA VAL A 173 -12.34 -30.86 26.28
C VAL A 173 -12.67 -32.17 25.60
N VAL A 174 -13.83 -32.74 25.93
CA VAL A 174 -14.28 -33.98 25.28
C VAL A 174 -14.41 -33.70 23.78
N PRO A 175 -13.64 -34.39 22.91
CA PRO A 175 -13.85 -34.31 21.48
C PRO A 175 -15.28 -34.75 21.21
N ILE A 176 -16.11 -33.85 20.67
CA ILE A 176 -17.52 -34.17 20.34
C ILE A 176 -17.55 -35.32 19.31
N ASN A 177 -16.51 -35.39 18.50
CA ASN A 177 -16.31 -36.41 17.51
C ASN A 177 -15.26 -37.41 18.02
N GLN A 178 -15.71 -38.57 18.53
CA GLN A 178 -14.86 -39.68 18.99
C GLN A 178 -14.09 -40.39 17.87
N TYR A 179 -13.83 -39.73 16.74
CA TYR A 179 -13.16 -40.38 15.62
C TYR A 179 -11.72 -40.73 16.01
N SER A 180 -11.38 -42.01 15.82
CA SER A 180 -10.01 -42.49 15.70
C SER A 180 -9.18 -41.50 14.87
N ILE A 181 -7.97 -41.20 15.32
CA ILE A 181 -6.97 -40.30 14.74
C ILE A 181 -7.10 -40.24 13.21
N SER A 182 -7.77 -39.21 12.69
CA SER A 182 -8.03 -39.04 11.25
C SER A 182 -7.26 -37.83 10.73
N TYR A 183 -6.56 -38.02 9.61
CA TYR A 183 -5.72 -36.98 9.02
C TYR A 183 -6.57 -36.01 8.20
N SER A 184 -6.42 -34.70 8.44
CA SER A 184 -7.16 -33.69 7.66
C SER A 184 -6.78 -33.76 6.18
N LEU A 185 -7.73 -34.17 5.33
CA LEU A 185 -7.55 -34.28 3.89
C LEU A 185 -7.17 -32.92 3.27
N THR A 186 -7.79 -31.85 3.77
CA THR A 186 -7.48 -30.49 3.31
C THR A 186 -6.01 -30.13 3.54
N LEU A 187 -5.51 -30.36 4.76
CA LEU A 187 -4.12 -30.08 5.10
C LEU A 187 -3.14 -30.97 4.33
N TRP A 188 -3.52 -32.23 4.08
CA TRP A 188 -2.73 -33.14 3.24
C TRP A 188 -2.62 -32.63 1.80
N ILE A 189 -3.72 -32.20 1.18
CA ILE A 189 -3.73 -31.59 -0.17
C ILE A 189 -2.83 -30.34 -0.20
N ILE A 190 -2.91 -29.47 0.82
CA ILE A 190 -2.04 -28.29 0.95
C ILE A 190 -0.57 -28.71 1.05
N GLY A 191 -0.25 -29.76 1.81
CA GLY A 191 1.10 -30.30 1.95
C GLY A 191 1.67 -30.83 0.63
N VAL A 192 0.92 -31.69 -0.06
CA VAL A 192 1.32 -32.23 -1.36
C VAL A 192 1.50 -31.11 -2.39
N THR A 193 0.58 -30.16 -2.44
CA THR A 193 0.68 -29.00 -3.36
C THR A 193 1.89 -28.12 -3.03
N SER A 194 2.20 -27.97 -1.75
CA SER A 194 3.37 -27.23 -1.28
C SER A 194 4.69 -27.90 -1.69
N ILE A 195 4.79 -29.22 -1.52
CA ILE A 195 5.94 -30.02 -1.99
C ILE A 195 6.10 -29.88 -3.50
N TYR A 196 5.00 -30.00 -4.25
CA TYR A 196 5.00 -29.78 -5.70
C TYR A 196 5.56 -28.40 -6.07
N PHE A 197 5.15 -27.33 -5.37
CA PHE A 197 5.68 -25.99 -5.63
C PHE A 197 7.17 -25.87 -5.31
N ILE A 198 7.69 -26.49 -4.25
CA ILE A 198 9.14 -26.53 -3.99
C ILE A 198 9.87 -27.21 -5.15
N ILE A 199 9.45 -28.42 -5.54
CA ILE A 199 10.14 -29.19 -6.59
C ILE A 199 10.10 -28.40 -7.90
N ARG A 200 8.90 -27.95 -8.30
CA ARG A 200 8.69 -27.30 -9.59
C ARG A 200 9.31 -25.91 -9.69
N HIS A 201 9.20 -25.09 -8.65
CA HIS A 201 9.55 -23.67 -8.71
C HIS A 201 10.83 -23.33 -7.94
N SER A 202 11.14 -24.02 -6.84
CA SER A 202 12.38 -23.77 -6.08
C SER A 202 13.57 -24.55 -6.64
N ILE A 203 13.42 -25.85 -6.91
CA ILE A 203 14.51 -26.73 -7.39
C ILE A 203 14.66 -26.64 -8.92
N LEU A 204 13.60 -27.00 -9.66
CA LEU A 204 13.64 -27.08 -11.13
C LEU A 204 13.38 -25.74 -11.83
N GLY A 205 12.91 -24.73 -11.09
CA GLY A 205 12.55 -23.44 -11.66
C GLY A 205 13.78 -22.66 -12.11
N ARG A 206 13.86 -22.28 -13.40
CA ARG A 206 14.89 -21.34 -13.87
C ARG A 206 14.83 -20.05 -13.07
N ARG A 207 15.99 -19.53 -12.64
CA ARG A 207 16.05 -18.19 -12.05
C ARG A 207 15.56 -17.23 -13.11
N ARG A 208 14.48 -16.49 -12.80
CA ARG A 208 14.17 -15.32 -13.61
C ARG A 208 15.37 -14.41 -13.48
N SER A 209 15.99 -14.08 -14.61
CA SER A 209 16.81 -12.88 -14.62
C SER A 209 15.88 -11.78 -14.15
N ILE A 210 16.15 -11.23 -12.97
CA ILE A 210 15.67 -9.89 -12.69
C ILE A 210 16.19 -9.12 -13.89
N PRO A 211 15.34 -8.50 -14.73
CA PRO A 211 15.85 -7.64 -15.77
C PRO A 211 16.75 -6.68 -15.00
N GLU A 212 18.06 -6.78 -15.22
CA GLU A 212 18.97 -5.77 -14.72
C GLU A 212 18.29 -4.47 -15.09
N ILE A 213 18.13 -3.60 -14.12
CA ILE A 213 17.68 -2.24 -14.39
C ILE A 213 18.86 -1.60 -15.12
N THR A 214 19.06 -2.02 -16.36
CA THR A 214 20.01 -1.47 -17.29
C THR A 214 19.50 -0.07 -17.58
N SER A 215 20.44 0.86 -17.76
CA SER A 215 20.10 2.21 -18.20
C SER A 215 19.15 2.17 -19.40
N ASP A 216 19.35 1.21 -20.31
CA ASP A 216 18.52 0.98 -21.48
C ASP A 216 17.07 0.63 -21.17
N TYR A 217 16.80 -0.18 -20.15
CA TYR A 217 15.42 -0.48 -19.74
C TYR A 217 14.73 0.77 -19.16
N ILE A 218 15.45 1.58 -18.37
CA ILE A 218 14.96 2.86 -17.87
C ILE A 218 14.67 3.81 -19.05
N VAL A 219 15.60 3.93 -20.00
CA VAL A 219 15.48 4.80 -21.18
C VAL A 219 14.31 4.37 -22.07
N ARG A 220 14.15 3.07 -22.36
CA ARG A 220 13.00 2.58 -23.14
C ARG A 220 11.66 2.84 -22.46
N ARG A 221 11.59 2.63 -21.14
CA ARG A 221 10.38 2.94 -20.37
C ARG A 221 10.07 4.44 -20.41
N ARG A 222 11.08 5.29 -20.32
CA ARG A 222 10.97 6.75 -20.43
C ARG A 222 10.44 7.17 -21.79
N ASN A 223 11.03 6.67 -22.87
CA ASN A 223 10.62 7.00 -24.25
C ASN A 223 9.18 6.57 -24.53
N ARG A 224 8.73 5.45 -23.94
CA ARG A 224 7.33 4.98 -24.06
C ARG A 224 6.35 5.87 -23.27
N ILE A 225 6.76 6.42 -22.14
CA ILE A 225 5.91 7.34 -21.37
C ILE A 225 5.84 8.70 -22.09
N GLU A 226 6.96 9.18 -22.64
CA GLU A 226 7.00 10.42 -23.43
C GLU A 226 6.13 10.33 -24.69
N SER A 227 6.09 9.18 -25.36
CA SER A 227 5.21 8.98 -26.53
C SER A 227 3.72 8.90 -26.20
N ILE A 228 3.36 8.58 -24.96
CA ILE A 228 1.97 8.56 -24.49
C ILE A 228 1.57 9.95 -23.96
N SER A 229 2.48 10.65 -23.27
CA SER A 229 2.20 11.96 -22.67
C SER A 229 2.24 13.11 -23.68
N ASN A 230 2.96 12.94 -24.79
CA ASN A 230 2.95 13.85 -25.92
C ASN A 230 2.24 13.17 -27.09
N PRO A 231 0.89 13.20 -27.17
CA PRO A 231 0.22 12.94 -28.43
C PRO A 231 0.63 14.07 -29.37
N THR A 232 1.71 13.86 -30.13
CA THR A 232 2.12 14.76 -31.19
C THR A 232 0.88 14.96 -32.05
N THR A 233 0.38 16.19 -32.06
CA THR A 233 -0.70 16.66 -32.92
C THR A 233 -0.42 16.08 -34.29
N ARG A 234 -1.16 15.05 -34.67
CA ARG A 234 -1.00 14.36 -35.94
C ARG A 234 -1.50 15.36 -36.97
N THR A 235 -0.59 16.20 -37.45
CA THR A 235 -0.82 17.17 -38.50
C THR A 235 -1.36 16.38 -39.68
N THR A 236 -2.64 16.54 -39.94
CA THR A 236 -3.31 16.10 -41.16
C THR A 236 -2.53 16.69 -42.32
N ARG A 237 -1.71 15.85 -42.94
CA ARG A 237 -1.02 16.14 -44.19
C ARG A 237 -2.05 16.04 -45.31
N SER A 238 -2.89 17.05 -45.47
CA SER A 238 -3.63 17.25 -46.73
C SER A 238 -2.83 18.18 -47.63
N SER A 239 -2.26 17.58 -48.66
CA SER A 239 -2.23 18.08 -50.04
C SER A 239 -2.36 19.60 -50.27
N GLN A 240 -1.25 20.17 -50.75
CA GLN A 240 -1.14 21.09 -51.89
C GLN A 240 -2.39 21.92 -52.26
N SER A 241 -2.27 23.25 -52.11
CA SER A 241 -2.58 24.15 -53.22
C SER A 241 -1.82 25.47 -53.09
N ILE A 242 -1.31 25.89 -54.25
CA ILE A 242 -0.56 27.10 -54.54
C ILE A 242 -1.55 28.26 -54.77
N SER A 243 -1.12 29.48 -54.45
CA SER A 243 -1.58 30.82 -54.91
C SER A 243 -1.86 31.72 -53.69
N SER A 244 -1.66 33.02 -53.66
CA SER A 244 -1.18 34.04 -54.60
C SER A 244 -0.93 35.33 -53.78
N SER A 245 -0.12 36.20 -54.35
CA SER A 245 0.28 37.57 -54.00
C SER A 245 -0.68 38.46 -53.19
N ARG A 246 -0.11 39.27 -52.27
CA ARG A 246 -0.18 40.76 -52.33
C ARG A 246 0.72 41.46 -51.29
N PRO A 247 1.51 42.48 -51.68
CA PRO A 247 2.17 43.41 -50.76
C PRO A 247 1.47 44.77 -50.70
N ARG A 248 1.43 45.43 -49.53
CA ARG A 248 1.22 46.89 -49.44
C ARG A 248 1.77 47.52 -48.14
N PRO A 249 2.07 48.83 -48.14
CA PRO A 249 3.10 49.44 -47.29
C PRO A 249 2.60 50.49 -46.27
N ARG A 250 3.49 50.81 -45.32
CA ARG A 250 3.83 52.12 -44.70
C ARG A 250 2.72 53.11 -44.30
N ARG A 251 2.65 53.46 -43.01
CA ARG A 251 2.42 54.85 -42.52
C ARG A 251 2.76 55.04 -41.02
N GLN A 252 3.81 55.80 -40.75
CA GLN A 252 3.94 56.76 -39.62
C GLN A 252 3.41 58.13 -40.12
N PRO A 253 3.41 59.28 -39.38
CA PRO A 253 3.67 59.59 -37.96
C PRO A 253 2.62 60.54 -37.32
N THR A 254 2.69 60.79 -36.00
CA THR A 254 2.45 62.09 -35.26
C THR A 254 2.10 61.81 -33.79
N ARG A 255 2.15 62.72 -32.81
CA ARG A 255 3.05 63.78 -32.33
C ARG A 255 2.32 64.37 -31.11
N SER A 256 3.01 64.55 -29.98
CA SER A 256 2.77 65.57 -28.93
C SER A 256 1.41 65.59 -28.18
N SER A 257 1.46 65.52 -26.84
CA SER A 257 1.26 66.73 -26.01
C SER A 257 1.52 66.47 -24.52
N ARG A 258 2.30 67.40 -23.97
CA ARG A 258 2.65 67.62 -22.56
C ARG A 258 1.48 68.30 -21.86
N THR A 259 1.14 67.89 -20.64
CA THR A 259 0.41 68.76 -19.71
C THR A 259 0.84 68.49 -18.27
N THR A 260 1.58 69.45 -17.74
CA THR A 260 1.79 69.70 -16.31
C THR A 260 0.54 70.31 -15.71
N THR A 261 0.08 69.88 -14.53
CA THR A 261 -0.04 70.74 -13.32
C THR A 261 -0.72 70.07 -12.12
N ARG A 262 -0.23 70.51 -10.95
CA ARG A 262 -0.91 70.74 -9.66
C ARG A 262 -1.16 69.59 -8.67
N ARG A 263 -0.24 69.53 -7.71
CA ARG A 263 -0.43 69.12 -6.30
C ARG A 263 -1.61 69.86 -5.64
N LYS A 264 -2.40 69.12 -4.86
CA LYS A 264 -3.02 69.56 -3.61
C LYS A 264 -2.80 68.49 -2.53
N PRO A 265 -2.38 68.85 -1.30
CA PRO A 265 -2.14 67.90 -0.22
C PRO A 265 -3.45 67.61 0.52
N LYS A 266 -3.69 66.34 0.88
CA LYS A 266 -4.75 65.98 1.83
C LYS A 266 -4.26 64.95 2.83
N ALA A 267 -4.15 65.42 4.06
CA ALA A 267 -4.36 64.75 5.34
C ALA A 267 -3.86 63.30 5.50
N SER A 268 -2.77 63.17 6.24
CA SER A 268 -2.27 61.95 6.86
C SER A 268 -3.28 61.34 7.84
N LYS A 269 -3.91 60.22 7.46
CA LYS A 269 -4.53 59.27 8.38
C LYS A 269 -3.51 58.19 8.79
N PRO A 270 -3.43 57.76 10.06
CA PRO A 270 -2.42 56.81 10.50
C PRO A 270 -2.72 55.36 10.05
N SER A 271 -1.74 54.79 9.35
CA SER A 271 -1.24 53.39 9.33
C SER A 271 -2.20 52.18 9.40
N SER A 272 -2.97 51.92 8.34
CA SER A 272 -3.40 50.55 7.97
C SER A 272 -2.40 49.81 7.05
N SER A 273 -1.26 50.44 6.76
CA SER A 273 -0.25 49.95 5.80
C SER A 273 0.54 48.74 6.30
N ALA A 274 0.69 48.56 7.62
CA ALA A 274 1.47 47.45 8.19
C ALA A 274 0.76 46.10 8.04
N ALA A 275 -0.56 46.03 8.27
CA ALA A 275 -1.34 44.81 8.13
C ALA A 275 -1.47 44.37 6.66
N LYS A 276 -1.73 45.33 5.76
CA LYS A 276 -1.75 45.06 4.31
C LYS A 276 -0.39 44.60 3.78
N ARG A 277 0.72 45.19 4.27
CA ARG A 277 2.08 44.73 3.95
C ARG A 277 2.36 43.30 4.46
N LYS A 278 1.96 42.97 5.70
CA LYS A 278 2.14 41.62 6.26
C LYS A 278 1.34 40.56 5.47
N ALA A 279 0.12 40.86 5.04
CA ALA A 279 -0.69 39.98 4.21
C ALA A 279 -0.06 39.77 2.82
N ALA A 280 0.44 40.83 2.18
CA ALA A 280 1.11 40.76 0.88
C ALA A 280 2.40 39.91 0.93
N VAL A 281 3.22 40.08 1.97
CA VAL A 281 4.47 39.32 2.16
C VAL A 281 4.19 37.83 2.39
N ARG A 282 3.13 37.49 3.16
CA ARG A 282 2.69 36.10 3.36
C ARG A 282 2.25 35.45 2.05
N SER A 283 1.48 36.16 1.22
CA SER A 283 1.05 35.65 -0.07
C SER A 283 2.22 35.43 -1.04
N ALA A 284 3.16 36.37 -1.13
CA ALA A 284 4.34 36.22 -1.98
C ALA A 284 5.23 35.03 -1.58
N THR A 285 5.37 34.79 -0.27
CA THR A 285 6.14 33.65 0.25
C THR A 285 5.44 32.32 -0.06
N PHE A 286 4.12 32.28 0.08
CA PHE A 286 3.30 31.12 -0.29
C PHE A 286 3.45 30.77 -1.78
N GLU A 287 3.30 31.76 -2.67
CA GLU A 287 3.42 31.56 -4.12
C GLU A 287 4.81 31.09 -4.56
N LYS A 288 5.86 31.46 -3.81
CA LYS A 288 7.24 31.04 -4.09
C LYS A 288 7.53 29.60 -3.65
N LEU A 289 6.92 29.16 -2.55
CA LEU A 289 7.24 27.89 -1.90
C LEU A 289 6.23 26.76 -2.17
N LYS A 290 5.04 27.08 -2.71
CA LYS A 290 4.06 26.05 -3.06
C LYS A 290 4.53 25.20 -4.26
N PRO A 291 4.20 23.89 -4.28
CA PRO A 291 4.42 23.04 -5.45
C PRO A 291 3.77 23.61 -6.70
N LYS A 292 4.39 23.41 -7.86
CA LYS A 292 3.76 23.70 -9.15
C LYS A 292 2.93 22.48 -9.57
N ALA A 293 1.62 22.57 -9.38
CA ALA A 293 0.63 21.61 -9.87
C ALA A 293 -0.57 22.37 -10.42
N GLY A 294 -1.30 21.78 -11.37
CA GLY A 294 -2.52 22.38 -11.92
C GLY A 294 -3.61 22.51 -10.85
N ILE A 295 -3.85 21.43 -10.11
CA ILE A 295 -4.73 21.39 -8.95
C ILE A 295 -3.87 20.97 -7.76
N LEU A 296 -3.73 21.85 -6.76
CA LEU A 296 -2.95 21.58 -5.55
C LEU A 296 -3.78 20.78 -4.53
N SER A 297 -3.19 19.69 -4.05
CA SER A 297 -3.72 18.84 -2.98
C SER A 297 -2.74 18.80 -1.80
N LEU A 298 -3.19 18.29 -0.64
CA LEU A 298 -2.30 18.10 0.51
C LEU A 298 -1.16 17.10 0.22
N GLU A 299 -1.40 16.16 -0.70
CA GLU A 299 -0.42 15.15 -1.12
C GLU A 299 0.80 15.78 -1.80
N ASP A 300 0.61 16.89 -2.52
CA ASP A 300 1.71 17.57 -3.24
C ASP A 300 2.73 18.24 -2.30
N PHE A 301 2.36 18.42 -1.03
CA PHE A 301 3.24 18.95 0.02
C PHE A 301 4.05 17.87 0.76
N LYS A 302 3.82 16.59 0.46
CA LYS A 302 4.59 15.50 1.06
C LYS A 302 5.97 15.40 0.43
N CYS A 303 6.95 14.98 1.22
CA CYS A 303 8.28 14.67 0.71
C CYS A 303 8.17 13.60 -0.39
N ILE A 304 8.81 13.86 -1.54
CA ILE A 304 8.78 12.96 -2.70
C ILE A 304 9.51 11.62 -2.50
N PHE A 305 10.30 11.47 -1.44
CA PHE A 305 11.04 10.22 -1.14
C PHE A 305 10.39 9.45 0.01
N CYS A 306 10.19 10.06 1.17
CA CYS A 306 9.58 9.36 2.31
C CYS A 306 8.03 9.37 2.31
N PHE A 307 7.39 10.12 1.41
CA PHE A 307 5.92 10.24 1.28
C PHE A 307 5.22 10.68 2.59
N LYS A 308 5.94 11.39 3.47
CA LYS A 308 5.40 12.00 4.68
C LYS A 308 5.26 13.50 4.52
N LEU A 309 4.24 14.05 5.16
CA LEU A 309 4.08 15.49 5.28
C LEU A 309 5.15 16.01 6.26
N PRO A 310 5.95 17.03 5.91
CA PRO A 310 6.91 17.61 6.85
C PRO A 310 6.23 18.08 8.13
N SER A 311 6.78 17.70 9.28
CA SER A 311 6.22 18.08 10.59
C SER A 311 7.31 18.48 11.58
N SER A 312 7.03 19.53 12.36
CA SER A 312 7.81 19.90 13.54
C SER A 312 7.13 19.32 14.80
N PRO A 313 7.86 18.74 15.77
CA PRO A 313 9.33 18.73 15.89
C PRO A 313 10.04 17.55 15.22
N SER A 314 9.29 16.58 14.67
CA SER A 314 9.86 15.29 14.22
C SER A 314 10.95 15.39 13.15
N ASP A 315 10.88 16.42 12.29
CA ASP A 315 11.85 16.62 11.22
C ASP A 315 12.84 17.76 11.52
N ASP A 316 12.77 18.41 12.68
CA ASP A 316 13.58 19.61 12.98
C ASP A 316 15.08 19.39 12.69
N GLY A 317 15.71 20.36 12.03
CA GLY A 317 17.11 20.26 11.57
C GLY A 317 17.32 19.60 10.21
N ARG A 318 16.38 18.81 9.67
CA ARG A 318 16.54 18.19 8.34
C ARG A 318 16.43 19.21 7.19
N GLY A 319 15.50 20.15 7.31
CA GLY A 319 15.20 21.14 6.27
C GLY A 319 14.50 20.54 5.03
N ILE A 320 14.00 21.42 4.16
CA ILE A 320 13.28 21.07 2.92
C ILE A 320 13.98 21.67 1.72
N ILE A 321 14.20 20.88 0.68
CA ILE A 321 14.65 21.33 -0.64
C ILE A 321 13.47 21.23 -1.61
N LEU A 322 13.24 22.27 -2.41
CA LEU A 322 12.24 22.27 -3.48
C LEU A 322 12.91 22.02 -4.82
N CYS A 323 12.32 21.14 -5.64
CA CYS A 323 12.77 20.99 -7.02
C CYS A 323 12.74 22.34 -7.77
N PRO A 324 13.81 22.74 -8.49
CA PRO A 324 13.84 24.02 -9.20
C PRO A 324 12.78 24.13 -10.30
N LYS A 325 12.37 23.00 -10.91
CA LYS A 325 11.35 22.98 -11.97
C LYS A 325 9.93 22.88 -11.40
N CYS A 326 9.61 21.78 -10.70
CA CYS A 326 8.25 21.47 -10.25
C CYS A 326 7.93 21.91 -8.81
N ARG A 327 8.90 22.42 -8.05
CA ARG A 327 8.77 22.84 -6.65
C ARG A 327 8.17 21.82 -5.69
N HIS A 328 8.18 20.52 -6.01
CA HIS A 328 7.80 19.50 -5.04
C HIS A 328 8.88 19.39 -3.95
N PRO A 329 8.47 19.19 -2.68
CA PRO A 329 9.39 19.17 -1.55
C PRO A 329 10.08 17.81 -1.36
N ALA A 330 11.29 17.87 -0.82
CA ALA A 330 12.03 16.73 -0.32
C ALA A 330 12.74 17.13 0.98
N HIS A 331 12.91 16.20 1.92
CA HIS A 331 13.83 16.42 3.05
C HIS A 331 15.26 16.56 2.51
N ALA A 332 16.04 17.47 3.09
CA ALA A 332 17.30 17.88 2.47
C ALA A 332 18.36 16.77 2.44
N ASP A 333 18.36 15.89 3.46
CA ASP A 333 19.14 14.67 3.54
C ASP A 333 18.80 13.69 2.41
N GLU A 334 17.51 13.34 2.27
CA GLU A 334 17.02 12.41 1.24
C GLU A 334 17.28 12.95 -0.18
N PHE A 335 17.14 14.26 -0.37
CA PHE A 335 17.43 14.89 -1.66
C PHE A 335 18.93 14.88 -2.00
N LYS A 336 19.80 15.10 -1.01
CA LYS A 336 21.26 15.03 -1.20
C LYS A 336 21.71 13.61 -1.52
N GLU A 337 21.18 12.62 -0.82
CA GLU A 337 21.42 11.19 -1.09
C GLU A 337 20.99 10.84 -2.52
N TRP A 338 19.78 11.25 -2.92
CA TRP A 338 19.31 11.05 -4.29
C TRP A 338 20.21 11.69 -5.35
N LEU A 339 20.74 12.89 -5.08
CA LEU A 339 21.64 13.59 -6.00
C LEU A 339 22.99 12.89 -6.24
N GLN A 340 23.40 11.99 -5.34
CA GLN A 340 24.62 11.18 -5.53
C GLN A 340 24.42 10.14 -6.65
N SER A 341 23.21 9.62 -6.79
CA SER A 341 22.88 8.57 -7.77
C SER A 341 22.20 9.10 -9.03
N SER A 342 21.55 10.27 -8.96
CA SER A 342 20.76 10.82 -10.06
C SER A 342 20.91 12.33 -10.22
N LYS A 343 21.03 12.78 -11.47
CA LYS A 343 21.04 14.22 -11.82
C LYS A 343 19.64 14.77 -12.14
N LEU A 344 18.59 13.98 -11.89
CA LEU A 344 17.21 14.27 -12.27
C LEU A 344 16.31 14.39 -11.04
N CYS A 345 15.24 15.18 -11.13
CA CYS A 345 14.22 15.22 -10.08
C CYS A 345 13.39 13.93 -10.08
N SER A 346 13.25 13.25 -8.93
CA SER A 346 12.48 12.00 -8.79
C SER A 346 10.98 12.12 -9.08
N ARG A 347 10.43 13.34 -9.13
CA ARG A 347 9.00 13.58 -9.36
C ARG A 347 8.67 14.02 -10.78
N CYS A 348 9.47 14.90 -11.37
CA CYS A 348 9.19 15.49 -12.69
C CYS A 348 10.26 15.18 -13.74
N ASP A 349 11.25 14.36 -13.38
CA ASP A 349 12.34 13.88 -14.24
C ASP A 349 13.19 14.96 -14.90
N ALA A 350 13.02 16.21 -14.47
CA ALA A 350 13.77 17.33 -14.99
C ALA A 350 15.23 17.29 -14.54
N PRO A 351 16.18 17.67 -15.41
CA PRO A 351 17.57 17.82 -15.02
C PRO A 351 17.71 18.89 -13.95
N ILE A 352 18.45 18.56 -12.89
CA ILE A 352 18.75 19.47 -11.79
C ILE A 352 20.03 20.25 -12.15
N PRO A 353 19.97 21.59 -12.25
CA PRO A 353 21.12 22.41 -12.63
C PRO A 353 22.33 22.14 -11.74
N LEU A 354 23.54 22.17 -12.31
CA LEU A 354 24.78 21.88 -11.58
C LEU A 354 24.96 22.80 -10.36
N GLN A 355 24.67 24.10 -10.52
CA GLN A 355 24.72 25.08 -9.43
C GLN A 355 23.78 24.71 -8.27
N PHE A 356 22.57 24.20 -8.59
CA PHE A 356 21.61 23.75 -7.58
C PHE A 356 22.05 22.45 -6.90
N ARG A 357 22.75 21.56 -7.63
CA ARG A 357 23.28 20.31 -7.04
C ARG A 357 24.41 20.58 -6.05
N GLN A 358 25.27 21.56 -6.35
CA GLN A 358 26.40 21.94 -5.49
C GLN A 358 25.93 22.68 -4.23
N ASN A 359 24.93 23.57 -4.37
CA ASN A 359 24.44 24.37 -3.26
C ASN A 359 22.90 24.50 -3.30
N PRO A 360 22.17 23.44 -2.94
CA PRO A 360 20.71 23.49 -2.94
C PRO A 360 20.22 24.41 -1.82
N LYS A 361 19.21 25.23 -2.12
CA LYS A 361 18.59 26.08 -1.11
C LYS A 361 17.79 25.24 -0.11
N ILE A 362 18.24 25.19 1.13
CA ILE A 362 17.55 24.51 2.23
C ILE A 362 16.58 25.49 2.91
N ILE A 363 15.31 25.11 2.96
CA ILE A 363 14.24 25.86 3.63
C ILE A 363 14.03 25.25 5.02
N PRO A 364 14.04 26.04 6.11
CA PRO A 364 13.72 25.54 7.44
C PRO A 364 12.32 24.90 7.49
N ILE A 365 12.17 23.79 8.21
CA ILE A 365 10.90 23.06 8.27
C ILE A 365 9.79 23.92 8.87
N ASN A 366 10.08 24.68 9.93
CA ASN A 366 9.12 25.61 10.54
C ASN A 366 8.61 26.67 9.55
N GLN A 367 9.42 27.05 8.56
CA GLN A 367 8.98 27.93 7.48
C GLN A 367 8.08 27.20 6.50
N TYR A 368 8.41 25.96 6.12
CA TYR A 368 7.63 25.19 5.16
C TYR A 368 6.29 24.71 5.73
N VAL A 369 6.23 24.32 7.01
CA VAL A 369 4.99 23.97 7.72
C VAL A 369 3.98 25.13 7.68
N LYS A 370 4.44 26.38 7.86
CA LYS A 370 3.58 27.58 7.71
C LYS A 370 2.99 27.71 6.30
N ILE A 371 3.68 27.23 5.26
CA ILE A 371 3.14 27.21 3.88
C ILE A 371 2.03 26.16 3.75
N ILE A 372 2.20 25.00 4.38
CA ILE A 372 1.18 23.95 4.42
C ILE A 372 -0.07 24.43 5.18
N GLU A 373 0.12 25.10 6.31
CA GLU A 373 -0.98 25.70 7.09
C GLU A 373 -1.71 26.79 6.29
N GLU A 374 -0.97 27.66 5.60
CA GLU A 374 -1.55 28.68 4.72
C GLU A 374 -2.34 28.05 3.57
N PHE A 375 -1.88 26.94 2.99
CA PHE A 375 -2.64 26.18 1.99
C PHE A 375 -3.95 25.64 2.58
N LYS A 376 -3.89 25.02 3.77
CA LYS A 376 -5.08 24.51 4.47
C LYS A 376 -6.09 25.61 4.79
N ARG A 377 -5.64 26.84 5.05
CA ARG A 377 -6.52 27.99 5.34
C ARG A 377 -7.20 28.56 4.09
N ARG A 378 -6.57 28.44 2.92
CA ARG A 378 -7.09 28.97 1.65
C ARG A 378 -8.09 28.03 0.96
N LYS A 379 -8.05 26.76 1.33
CA LYS A 379 -9.01 25.74 0.90
C LYS A 379 -10.15 25.68 1.89
#